data_AF-T1CLT2-F1
#
_entry.id   AF-T1CLT2-F1
#
_cell.length_a   1.000
_cell.length_b   1.000
_cell.length_c   1.000
_cell.angle_alpha   90.00
_cell.angle_beta   90.00
_cell.angle_gamma   90.00
#
_symmetry.space_group_name_H-M   'P 1'
#
loop_
_entity.id
_entity.type
_entity.pdbx_description
1 polymer ?
#
loop_
_entity_poly.entity_id
_entity_poly.type
_entity_poly.pdbx_seq_one_letter_code
_entity_poly.pdbx_strand_id
1 'polypeptide(L)'
;MFVINCNLQRLDGPVRGNGKIIQELEAAFLGAGWNVIKLLWGSRWDPLLARDTEGVLRRLMEECVDGEYQNFKAKGGAYTREHFFGKYPELRAMVANMSDEEIWRLNRGGHDARKVYAAYAAAHAHQGQPTVILAKTVKGFGLGKGGEGQMVAHQQKKLSVEDLRAFRDRFHIAVSDEEIERLPFRKPPENSAEAAICASSARVWADICRRAGARRRRSPCRP
;
A
#
# COMPACT_ATOMS: atom_id res chain seq x y z
N MET A 1 -18.00 7.72 3.35
CA MET A 1 -16.83 7.23 2.59
C MET A 1 -16.31 5.96 3.24
N PHE A 2 -16.09 4.91 2.45
CA PHE A 2 -15.39 3.69 2.86
C PHE A 2 -13.99 3.65 2.27
N VAL A 3 -13.05 3.08 3.00
CA VAL A 3 -11.67 2.86 2.52
C VAL A 3 -11.33 1.40 2.77
N ILE A 4 -11.17 0.64 1.69
CA ILE A 4 -10.85 -0.78 1.77
C ILE A 4 -9.37 -0.93 1.41
N ASN A 5 -8.60 -1.46 2.36
CA ASN A 5 -7.22 -1.83 2.14
C ASN A 5 -7.15 -3.19 1.40
N CYS A 6 -7.01 -3.12 0.07
CA CYS A 6 -6.91 -4.28 -0.79
C CYS A 6 -5.45 -4.78 -0.89
N ASN A 7 -4.94 -5.35 0.20
CA ASN A 7 -3.62 -6.01 0.21
C ASN A 7 -3.63 -7.42 -0.42
N LEU A 8 -4.81 -7.85 -0.90
CA LEU A 8 -5.11 -9.12 -1.58
C LEU A 8 -5.06 -10.38 -0.70
N GLN A 9 -4.83 -10.24 0.60
CA GLN A 9 -4.63 -11.35 1.53
C GLN A 9 -5.59 -11.31 2.72
N ARG A 10 -5.94 -12.50 3.21
CA ARG A 10 -6.45 -12.75 4.57
C ARG A 10 -5.31 -13.28 5.45
N LEU A 11 -5.64 -13.79 6.63
CA LEU A 11 -4.63 -14.33 7.56
C LEU A 11 -3.92 -15.56 6.99
N ASP A 12 -4.65 -16.46 6.32
CA ASP A 12 -4.15 -17.77 5.87
C ASP A 12 -3.97 -17.89 4.34
N GLY A 13 -3.95 -16.76 3.60
CA GLY A 13 -3.62 -16.77 2.18
C GLY A 13 -4.27 -15.63 1.41
N PRO A 14 -4.26 -15.67 0.07
CA PRO A 14 -5.01 -14.73 -0.75
C PRO A 14 -6.52 -14.79 -0.46
N VAL A 15 -7.21 -13.65 -0.59
CA VAL A 15 -8.69 -13.63 -0.48
C VAL A 15 -9.33 -14.37 -1.67
N ARG A 16 -8.77 -14.14 -2.87
CA ARG A 16 -9.21 -14.73 -4.16
C ARG A 16 -8.01 -15.07 -5.03
N GLY A 17 -7.27 -16.14 -4.72
CA GLY A 17 -6.04 -16.49 -5.46
C GLY A 17 -6.20 -16.59 -6.97
N ASN A 18 -7.27 -17.24 -7.43
CA ASN A 18 -7.60 -17.41 -8.86
C ASN A 18 -8.55 -16.32 -9.40
N GLY A 19 -8.86 -15.32 -8.59
CA GLY A 19 -9.81 -14.26 -8.90
C GLY A 19 -9.21 -12.88 -8.70
N LYS A 20 -10.08 -11.87 -8.58
CA LYS A 20 -9.71 -10.46 -8.48
C LYS A 20 -10.62 -9.76 -7.48
N ILE A 21 -10.23 -9.73 -6.21
CA ILE A 21 -11.10 -9.20 -5.13
C ILE A 21 -11.46 -7.73 -5.35
N ILE A 22 -10.57 -6.94 -5.94
CA ILE A 22 -10.84 -5.52 -6.22
C ILE A 22 -11.98 -5.38 -7.25
N GLN A 23 -12.03 -6.24 -8.28
CA GLN A 23 -13.10 -6.23 -9.28
C GLN A 23 -14.42 -6.74 -8.68
N GLU A 24 -14.38 -7.78 -7.84
CA GLU A 24 -15.56 -8.26 -7.11
C GLU A 24 -16.16 -7.13 -6.23
N LEU A 25 -15.31 -6.41 -5.50
CA LEU A 25 -15.73 -5.28 -4.68
C LEU A 25 -16.25 -4.13 -5.54
N GLU A 26 -15.54 -3.77 -6.61
CA GLU A 26 -15.99 -2.74 -7.55
C GLU A 26 -17.40 -3.03 -8.06
N ALA A 27 -17.65 -4.24 -8.57
CA ALA A 27 -18.96 -4.64 -9.07
C ALA A 27 -20.04 -4.56 -7.99
N ALA A 28 -19.76 -5.05 -6.78
CA ALA A 28 -20.72 -5.00 -5.67
C ALA A 28 -21.06 -3.57 -5.26
N PHE A 29 -20.07 -2.69 -5.14
CA PHE A 29 -20.29 -1.29 -4.76
C PHE A 29 -20.99 -0.49 -5.87
N LEU A 30 -20.60 -0.67 -7.13
CA LEU A 30 -21.30 -0.07 -8.27
C LEU A 30 -22.76 -0.53 -8.34
N GLY A 31 -23.01 -1.83 -8.16
CA GLY A 31 -24.37 -2.39 -8.12
C GLY A 31 -25.22 -1.84 -6.96
N ALA A 32 -24.58 -1.41 -5.87
CA ALA A 32 -25.22 -0.74 -4.75
C ALA A 32 -25.34 0.80 -4.92
N GLY A 33 -24.99 1.35 -6.08
CA GLY A 33 -25.07 2.78 -6.37
C GLY A 33 -23.97 3.64 -5.75
N TRP A 34 -22.83 3.05 -5.37
CA TRP A 34 -21.70 3.80 -4.81
C TRP A 34 -20.80 4.38 -5.90
N ASN A 35 -20.13 5.49 -5.59
CA ASN A 35 -18.98 5.96 -6.35
C ASN A 35 -17.76 5.11 -5.98
N VAL A 36 -17.07 4.55 -6.97
CA VAL A 36 -15.92 3.67 -6.75
C VAL A 36 -14.64 4.32 -7.27
N ILE A 37 -13.67 4.51 -6.39
CA ILE A 37 -12.34 5.00 -6.73
C ILE A 37 -11.33 3.87 -6.57
N LYS A 38 -10.75 3.41 -7.67
CA LYS A 38 -9.71 2.38 -7.69
C LYS A 38 -8.32 2.99 -7.63
N LEU A 39 -7.63 2.76 -6.52
CA LEU A 39 -6.26 3.22 -6.30
C LEU A 39 -5.29 2.03 -6.48
N LEU A 40 -4.96 1.72 -7.74
CA LEU A 40 -4.27 0.47 -8.11
C LEU A 40 -2.75 0.61 -8.22
N TRP A 41 -2.29 1.64 -8.94
CA TRP A 41 -0.90 1.79 -9.37
C TRP A 41 -0.30 3.09 -8.86
N GLY A 42 0.94 3.03 -8.39
CA GLY A 42 1.69 4.22 -8.01
C GLY A 42 2.26 4.98 -9.22
N SER A 43 2.80 6.17 -8.98
CA SER A 43 3.23 7.09 -10.04
C SER A 43 4.37 6.54 -10.90
N ARG A 44 5.13 5.54 -10.41
CA ARG A 44 6.18 4.87 -11.19
C ARG A 44 5.65 4.09 -12.39
N TRP A 45 4.35 3.76 -12.39
CA TRP A 45 3.69 3.13 -13.53
C TRP A 45 3.23 4.13 -14.59
N ASP A 46 3.11 5.42 -14.27
CA ASP A 46 2.56 6.42 -15.18
C ASP A 46 3.34 6.48 -16.52
N PRO A 47 4.69 6.46 -16.54
CA PRO A 47 5.43 6.45 -17.81
C PRO A 47 5.27 5.15 -18.63
N LEU A 48 4.97 4.03 -17.98
CA LEU A 48 4.70 2.76 -18.69
C LEU A 48 3.29 2.79 -19.30
N LEU A 49 2.30 3.20 -18.52
CA LEU A 49 0.91 3.32 -18.96
C LEU A 49 0.71 4.40 -20.04
N ALA A 50 1.52 5.47 -20.03
CA ALA A 50 1.51 6.48 -21.08
C ALA A 50 2.11 6.00 -22.40
N ARG A 51 3.04 5.03 -22.35
CA ARG A 51 3.67 4.42 -23.54
C ARG A 51 2.89 3.20 -24.07
N ASP A 52 1.86 2.75 -23.34
CA ASP A 52 1.02 1.60 -23.72
C ASP A 52 -0.02 1.99 -24.78
N THR A 53 0.45 2.35 -25.98
CA THR A 53 -0.41 2.81 -27.08
C THR A 53 -1.29 1.71 -27.67
N GLU A 54 -0.86 0.45 -27.56
CA GLU A 54 -1.58 -0.73 -28.05
C GLU A 54 -2.47 -1.38 -26.97
N GLY A 55 -2.42 -0.87 -25.73
CA GLY A 55 -3.22 -1.37 -24.61
C GLY A 55 -2.78 -2.74 -24.08
N VAL A 56 -1.62 -3.25 -24.48
CA VAL A 56 -1.11 -4.57 -24.10
C VAL A 56 -0.81 -4.61 -22.59
N LEU A 57 -0.26 -3.54 -22.02
CA LEU A 57 0.03 -3.49 -20.59
C LEU A 57 -1.27 -3.47 -19.78
N ARG A 58 -2.24 -2.64 -20.19
CA ARG A 58 -3.57 -2.60 -19.56
C ARG A 58 -4.26 -3.96 -19.63
N ARG A 59 -4.23 -4.62 -20.79
CA ARG A 59 -4.79 -5.96 -20.96
C ARG A 59 -4.13 -6.96 -20.01
N LEU A 60 -2.79 -7.01 -19.98
CA LEU A 60 -2.08 -7.89 -19.05
C LEU A 60 -2.47 -7.61 -17.59
N MET A 61 -2.57 -6.32 -17.21
CA MET A 61 -2.97 -5.93 -15.86
C MET A 61 -4.36 -6.46 -15.49
N GLU A 62 -5.29 -6.52 -16.45
CA GLU A 62 -6.65 -7.06 -16.30
C GLU A 62 -6.71 -8.59 -16.34
N GLU A 63 -5.79 -9.24 -17.05
CA GLU A 63 -5.69 -10.70 -17.10
C GLU A 63 -5.12 -11.26 -15.78
N CYS A 64 -4.10 -10.63 -15.22
CA CYS A 64 -3.39 -11.14 -14.04
C CYS A 64 -4.29 -11.27 -12.79
N VAL A 65 -4.36 -12.47 -12.21
CA VAL A 65 -5.14 -12.75 -11.00
C VAL A 65 -4.39 -12.34 -9.72
N ASP A 66 -5.11 -12.23 -8.59
CA ASP A 66 -4.52 -11.78 -7.33
C ASP A 66 -3.34 -12.67 -6.89
N GLY A 67 -3.42 -13.99 -7.10
CA GLY A 67 -2.35 -14.93 -6.78
C GLY A 67 -1.05 -14.65 -7.56
N GLU A 68 -1.15 -14.25 -8.82
CA GLU A 68 0.01 -13.84 -9.63
C GLU A 68 0.61 -12.53 -9.11
N TYR A 69 -0.24 -11.54 -8.79
CA TYR A 69 0.22 -10.29 -8.19
C TYR A 69 0.93 -10.46 -6.84
N GLN A 70 0.56 -11.50 -6.10
CA GLN A 70 1.23 -11.88 -4.87
C GLN A 70 2.61 -12.50 -5.17
N ASN A 71 2.70 -13.39 -6.16
CA ASN A 71 3.96 -13.97 -6.60
C ASN A 71 4.94 -12.92 -7.13
N PHE A 72 4.51 -11.98 -7.96
CA PHE A 72 5.37 -10.91 -8.48
C PHE A 72 6.02 -10.10 -7.35
N LYS A 73 5.25 -9.81 -6.30
CA LYS A 73 5.79 -9.06 -5.16
C LYS A 73 6.74 -9.91 -4.31
N ALA A 74 6.39 -11.17 -4.05
CA ALA A 74 7.17 -12.08 -3.22
C ALA A 74 8.49 -12.53 -3.87
N LYS A 75 8.50 -12.73 -5.19
CA LYS A 75 9.64 -13.31 -5.93
C LYS A 75 10.57 -12.30 -6.59
N GLY A 76 10.22 -11.02 -6.58
CA GLY A 76 11.16 -9.97 -6.94
C GLY A 76 11.06 -9.47 -8.38
N GLY A 77 12.00 -8.58 -8.73
CA GLY A 77 12.06 -7.89 -10.03
C GLY A 77 12.33 -8.83 -11.21
N ALA A 78 13.32 -9.72 -11.09
CA ALA A 78 13.67 -10.69 -12.14
C ALA A 78 12.47 -11.58 -12.50
N TYR A 79 11.80 -12.14 -11.50
CA TYR A 79 10.59 -12.94 -11.68
C TYR A 79 9.46 -12.12 -12.32
N THR A 80 9.30 -10.87 -11.92
CA THR A 80 8.28 -9.98 -12.51
C THR A 80 8.61 -9.64 -13.96
N ARG A 81 9.88 -9.43 -14.31
CA ARG A 81 10.32 -9.26 -15.70
C ARG A 81 9.94 -10.47 -16.54
N GLU A 82 10.26 -11.67 -16.07
CA GLU A 82 10.04 -12.91 -16.82
C GLU A 82 8.56 -13.26 -16.94
N HIS A 83 7.81 -13.23 -15.83
CA HIS A 83 6.46 -13.80 -15.78
C HIS A 83 5.33 -12.77 -15.94
N PHE A 84 5.57 -11.48 -15.71
CA PHE A 84 4.62 -10.41 -16.00
C PHE A 84 4.95 -9.79 -17.37
N PHE A 85 6.05 -9.03 -17.45
CA PHE A 85 6.40 -8.33 -18.69
C PHE A 85 6.82 -9.29 -19.81
N GLY A 86 7.35 -10.47 -19.49
CA GLY A 86 7.79 -11.45 -20.47
C GLY A 86 6.65 -12.24 -21.14
N LYS A 87 5.40 -12.07 -20.70
CA LYS A 87 4.21 -12.72 -21.29
C LYS A 87 3.89 -12.23 -22.70
N TYR A 88 4.29 -11.01 -23.03
CA TYR A 88 4.12 -10.40 -24.35
C TYR A 88 5.45 -9.79 -24.83
N PRO A 89 5.87 -10.00 -26.09
CA PRO A 89 7.11 -9.42 -26.64
C PRO A 89 7.19 -7.89 -26.50
N GLU A 90 6.07 -7.21 -26.69
CA GLU A 90 5.89 -5.76 -26.60
C GLU A 90 6.20 -5.25 -25.19
N LEU A 91 5.73 -5.97 -24.17
CA LEU A 91 5.96 -5.63 -22.77
C LEU A 91 7.38 -5.95 -22.33
N ARG A 92 7.97 -7.03 -22.86
CA ARG A 92 9.39 -7.33 -22.65
C ARG A 92 10.27 -6.20 -23.19
N ALA A 93 9.96 -5.71 -24.39
CA ALA A 93 10.66 -4.57 -24.99
C ALA A 93 10.44 -3.28 -24.17
N MET A 94 9.22 -3.04 -23.67
CA MET A 94 8.87 -1.87 -22.87
C MET A 94 9.75 -1.67 -21.62
N VAL A 95 10.19 -2.78 -21.00
CA VAL A 95 11.03 -2.77 -19.79
C VAL A 95 12.47 -3.21 -20.03
N ALA A 96 12.91 -3.34 -21.29
CA ALA A 96 14.25 -3.83 -21.63
C ALA A 96 15.39 -3.02 -20.99
N ASN A 97 15.20 -1.71 -20.87
CA ASN A 97 16.19 -0.79 -20.28
C ASN A 97 16.01 -0.57 -18.77
N MET A 98 15.01 -1.18 -18.15
CA MET A 98 14.86 -1.13 -16.69
C MET A 98 15.69 -2.24 -16.07
N SER A 99 16.32 -1.99 -14.94
CA SER A 99 16.90 -3.01 -14.06
C SER A 99 15.83 -3.80 -13.30
N ASP A 100 16.17 -4.97 -12.78
CA ASP A 100 15.25 -5.75 -11.94
C ASP A 100 14.86 -5.01 -10.66
N GLU A 101 15.79 -4.23 -10.10
CA GLU A 101 15.54 -3.34 -8.97
C GLU A 101 14.47 -2.28 -9.31
N GLU A 102 14.54 -1.65 -10.50
CA GLU A 102 13.54 -0.68 -10.95
C GLU A 102 12.18 -1.32 -11.18
N ILE A 103 12.13 -2.52 -11.77
CA ILE A 103 10.90 -3.29 -11.93
C ILE A 103 10.31 -3.63 -10.56
N TRP A 104 11.13 -4.07 -9.60
CA TRP A 104 10.68 -4.37 -8.25
C TRP A 104 10.10 -3.13 -7.52
N ARG A 105 10.65 -1.94 -7.81
CA ARG A 105 10.22 -0.67 -7.23
C ARG A 105 8.92 -0.14 -7.81
N LEU A 106 8.36 -0.73 -8.87
CA LEU A 106 7.03 -0.40 -9.38
C LEU A 106 5.98 -0.66 -8.29
N ASN A 107 5.47 0.42 -7.69
CA ASN A 107 4.67 0.36 -6.46
C ASN A 107 3.16 0.26 -6.71
N ARG A 108 2.43 -0.25 -5.70
CA ARG A 108 0.96 -0.26 -5.67
C ARG A 108 0.45 1.12 -5.23
N GLY A 109 -0.72 1.52 -5.75
CA GLY A 109 -1.25 2.88 -5.59
C GLY A 109 -1.47 3.31 -4.14
N GLY A 110 -1.85 2.38 -3.25
CA GLY A 110 -2.03 2.68 -1.83
C GLY A 110 -0.73 3.02 -1.07
N HIS A 111 0.43 2.86 -1.72
CA HIS A 111 1.76 3.26 -1.21
C HIS A 111 2.33 4.50 -1.91
N ASP A 112 1.50 5.22 -2.66
CA ASP A 112 1.88 6.48 -3.31
C ASP A 112 1.05 7.62 -2.71
N ALA A 113 1.71 8.49 -1.93
CA ALA A 113 1.04 9.59 -1.24
C ALA A 113 0.27 10.54 -2.18
N ARG A 114 0.76 10.76 -3.41
CA ARG A 114 0.09 11.62 -4.39
C ARG A 114 -1.20 10.97 -4.87
N LYS A 115 -1.15 9.67 -5.18
CA LYS A 115 -2.32 8.91 -5.64
C LYS A 115 -3.34 8.72 -4.50
N VAL A 116 -2.88 8.51 -3.27
CA VAL A 116 -3.74 8.48 -2.07
C VAL A 116 -4.45 9.82 -1.88
N TYR A 117 -3.72 10.93 -1.90
CA TYR A 117 -4.31 12.27 -1.78
C TYR A 117 -5.34 12.52 -2.87
N ALA A 118 -5.02 12.23 -4.13
CA ALA A 118 -5.95 12.40 -5.25
C ALA A 118 -7.25 11.59 -5.06
N ALA A 119 -7.16 10.35 -4.55
CA ALA A 119 -8.33 9.53 -4.26
C ALA A 119 -9.22 10.15 -3.15
N TYR A 120 -8.62 10.64 -2.07
CA TYR A 120 -9.36 11.33 -1.00
C TYR A 120 -9.96 12.66 -1.47
N ALA A 121 -9.23 13.44 -2.27
CA ALA A 121 -9.72 14.69 -2.82
C ALA A 121 -10.92 14.47 -3.74
N ALA A 122 -10.84 13.47 -4.64
CA ALA A 122 -11.95 13.09 -5.50
C ALA A 122 -13.15 12.57 -4.69
N ALA A 123 -12.92 11.73 -3.67
CA ALA A 123 -13.99 11.25 -2.79
C ALA A 123 -14.67 12.37 -1.99
N HIS A 124 -13.91 13.40 -1.57
CA HIS A 124 -14.42 14.54 -0.83
C HIS A 124 -15.22 15.50 -1.71
N ALA A 125 -14.80 15.68 -2.98
CA ALA A 125 -15.51 16.51 -3.94
C ALA A 125 -16.81 15.87 -4.44
N HIS A 126 -16.90 14.53 -4.41
CA HIS A 126 -18.06 13.79 -4.90
C HIS A 126 -19.32 14.05 -4.06
N GLN A 127 -20.46 14.26 -4.72
CA GLN A 127 -21.76 14.52 -4.08
C GLN A 127 -22.82 13.52 -4.57
N GLY A 128 -23.94 13.41 -3.86
CA GLY A 128 -25.12 12.64 -4.28
C GLY A 128 -25.08 11.14 -4.00
N GLN A 129 -23.91 10.53 -3.80
CA GLN A 129 -23.79 9.11 -3.42
C GLN A 129 -22.56 8.87 -2.52
N PRO A 130 -22.57 7.80 -1.69
CA PRO A 130 -21.40 7.44 -0.92
C PRO A 130 -20.24 6.98 -1.82
N THR A 131 -19.01 7.24 -1.39
CA THR A 131 -17.78 6.83 -2.10
C THR A 131 -17.06 5.70 -1.37
N VAL A 132 -16.56 4.71 -2.12
CA VAL A 132 -15.58 3.72 -1.66
C VAL A 132 -14.23 3.92 -2.37
N ILE A 133 -13.15 3.92 -1.61
CA ILE A 133 -11.78 3.88 -2.13
C ILE A 133 -11.26 2.45 -1.97
N LEU A 134 -10.92 1.81 -3.09
CA LEU A 134 -10.28 0.49 -3.14
C LEU A 134 -8.78 0.67 -3.30
N ALA A 135 -8.05 0.67 -2.18
CA ALA A 135 -6.62 0.96 -2.14
C ALA A 135 -5.79 -0.32 -2.24
N LYS A 136 -5.15 -0.55 -3.39
CA LYS A 136 -4.25 -1.70 -3.58
C LYS A 136 -2.94 -1.43 -2.83
N THR A 137 -2.62 -2.26 -1.84
CA THR A 137 -1.39 -2.14 -1.02
C THR A 137 -0.62 -3.47 -0.97
N VAL A 138 0.51 -3.50 -0.29
CA VAL A 138 1.29 -4.71 0.01
C VAL A 138 1.20 -4.99 1.51
N LYS A 139 0.78 -6.20 1.91
CA LYS A 139 0.84 -6.66 3.30
C LYS A 139 2.31 -6.76 3.74
N GLY A 140 2.63 -6.23 4.92
CA GLY A 140 4.02 -6.21 5.42
C GLY A 140 4.96 -5.29 4.64
N PHE A 141 4.44 -4.25 3.97
CA PHE A 141 5.26 -3.31 3.21
C PHE A 141 6.44 -2.77 4.02
N GLY A 142 7.64 -2.89 3.45
CA GLY A 142 8.87 -2.41 4.05
C GLY A 142 9.49 -3.31 5.13
N LEU A 143 8.91 -4.48 5.41
CA LEU A 143 9.53 -5.49 6.28
C LEU A 143 10.61 -6.32 5.56
N GLY A 144 10.91 -6.02 4.29
CA GLY A 144 11.93 -6.75 3.53
C GLY A 144 11.61 -8.24 3.39
N LYS A 145 12.66 -9.08 3.34
CA LYS A 145 12.54 -10.55 3.20
C LYS A 145 11.76 -11.19 4.36
N GLY A 146 11.75 -10.56 5.54
CA GLY A 146 11.07 -11.07 6.73
C GLY A 146 9.55 -10.95 6.74
N GLY A 147 8.91 -10.26 5.78
CA GLY A 147 7.45 -10.19 5.76
C GLY A 147 6.76 -9.46 4.61
N GLU A 148 7.48 -8.77 3.72
CA GLU A 148 6.84 -8.00 2.65
C GLU A 148 6.27 -8.92 1.57
N GLY A 149 4.94 -8.99 1.47
CA GLY A 149 4.25 -9.86 0.51
C GLY A 149 4.36 -11.35 0.83
N GLN A 150 4.93 -11.73 1.98
CA GLN A 150 5.10 -13.12 2.41
C GLN A 150 3.94 -13.58 3.30
N MET A 151 3.61 -14.87 3.19
CA MET A 151 2.73 -15.57 4.11
C MET A 151 3.55 -16.10 5.27
N VAL A 152 4.03 -15.19 6.11
CA VAL A 152 4.80 -15.58 7.30
C VAL A 152 3.85 -16.28 8.26
N ALA A 153 4.19 -17.51 8.68
CA ALA A 153 3.33 -18.30 9.57
C ALA A 153 2.97 -17.48 10.81
N HIS A 154 1.71 -17.59 11.26
CA HIS A 154 1.18 -16.86 12.42
C HIS A 154 2.01 -17.05 13.72
N GLN A 155 2.92 -18.02 13.74
CA GLN A 155 3.82 -18.31 14.85
C GLN A 155 5.08 -17.43 14.91
N GLN A 156 5.45 -16.68 13.86
CA GLN A 156 6.51 -15.67 13.96
C GLN A 156 5.97 -14.42 14.67
N LYS A 157 6.00 -14.46 16.01
CA LYS A 157 5.53 -13.38 16.88
C LYS A 157 6.51 -12.19 16.97
N LYS A 158 7.74 -12.34 16.48
CA LYS A 158 8.82 -11.35 16.61
C LYS A 158 9.62 -11.27 15.31
N LEU A 159 9.95 -10.05 14.90
CA LEU A 159 10.98 -9.79 13.90
C LEU A 159 12.35 -10.17 14.47
N SER A 160 13.23 -10.70 13.64
CA SER A 160 14.63 -10.88 14.04
C SER A 160 15.32 -9.52 14.23
N VAL A 161 16.45 -9.48 14.93
CA VAL A 161 17.23 -8.23 15.08
C VAL A 161 17.70 -7.74 13.71
N GLU A 162 18.03 -8.65 12.81
CA GLU A 162 18.39 -8.38 11.42
C GLU A 162 17.23 -7.72 10.66
N ASP A 163 16.00 -8.23 10.80
CA ASP A 163 14.82 -7.63 10.18
C ASP A 163 14.51 -6.24 10.75
N LEU A 164 14.73 -6.05 12.06
CA LEU A 164 14.59 -4.74 12.71
C LEU A 164 15.61 -3.74 12.15
N ARG A 165 16.88 -4.13 11.99
CA ARG A 165 17.93 -3.29 11.38
C ARG A 165 17.57 -2.95 9.93
N ALA A 166 17.15 -3.94 9.14
CA ALA A 166 16.73 -3.71 7.77
C ALA A 166 15.52 -2.76 7.68
N PHE A 167 14.54 -2.90 8.58
CA PHE A 167 13.40 -1.98 8.66
C PHE A 167 13.84 -0.56 9.03
N ARG A 168 14.69 -0.42 10.05
CA ARG A 168 15.26 0.87 10.45
C ARG A 168 15.96 1.54 9.26
N ASP A 169 16.85 0.82 8.60
CA ASP A 169 17.67 1.36 7.51
C ASP A 169 16.79 1.78 6.32
N ARG A 170 15.81 0.95 5.98
CA ARG A 170 14.85 1.24 4.90
C ARG A 170 14.07 2.53 5.12
N PHE A 171 13.65 2.78 6.35
CA PHE A 171 12.86 3.96 6.70
C PHE A 171 13.71 5.09 7.30
N HIS A 172 15.04 4.95 7.27
CA HIS A 172 16.00 5.91 7.81
C HIS A 172 15.67 6.34 9.26
N ILE A 173 15.28 5.38 10.09
CA ILE A 173 14.87 5.64 11.47
C ILE A 173 16.12 5.89 12.33
N ALA A 174 16.15 7.01 13.05
CA ALA A 174 17.27 7.42 13.90
C ALA A 174 17.38 6.57 15.20
N VAL A 175 17.86 5.34 15.05
CA VAL A 175 18.13 4.38 16.14
C VAL A 175 19.48 3.71 15.89
N SER A 176 20.39 3.76 16.85
CA SER A 176 21.71 3.13 16.72
C SER A 176 21.61 1.59 16.72
N ASP A 177 22.68 0.91 16.27
CA ASP A 177 22.74 -0.56 16.31
C ASP A 177 22.71 -1.11 17.74
N GLU A 178 23.26 -0.36 18.70
CA GLU A 178 23.30 -0.74 20.11
C GLU A 178 21.93 -0.62 20.79
N GLU A 179 21.09 0.30 20.31
CA GLU A 179 19.78 0.56 20.91
C GLU A 179 18.67 -0.30 20.32
N ILE A 180 18.82 -0.79 19.07
CA ILE A 180 17.71 -1.37 18.32
C ILE A 180 17.07 -2.59 19.00
N GLU A 181 17.86 -3.40 19.70
CA GLU A 181 17.40 -4.59 20.42
C GLU A 181 16.50 -4.24 21.62
N ARG A 182 16.63 -3.02 22.16
CA ARG A 182 15.80 -2.51 23.26
C ARG A 182 14.46 -1.97 22.79
N LEU A 183 14.21 -1.97 21.48
CA LEU A 183 12.97 -1.48 20.85
C LEU A 183 12.58 -0.06 21.33
N PRO A 184 13.50 0.93 21.26
CA PRO A 184 13.27 2.23 21.83
C PRO A 184 12.15 2.97 21.09
N PHE A 185 11.26 3.60 21.84
CA PHE A 185 10.37 4.61 21.27
C PHE A 185 11.19 5.86 20.92
N ARG A 186 10.89 6.46 19.77
CA ARG A 186 11.48 7.72 19.31
C ARG A 186 10.39 8.78 19.17
N LYS A 187 10.64 9.94 19.78
CA LYS A 187 9.86 11.16 19.60
C LYS A 187 10.71 12.12 18.78
N PRO A 188 10.13 12.82 17.77
CA PRO A 188 10.83 13.91 17.11
C PRO A 188 11.30 14.97 18.14
N PRO A 189 12.49 15.59 17.96
CA PRO A 189 12.94 16.69 18.81
C PRO A 189 11.91 17.83 18.86
N GLU A 190 11.73 18.49 20.00
CA GLU A 190 10.60 19.44 20.19
C GLU A 190 10.60 20.62 19.23
N ASN A 191 11.78 21.03 18.75
CA ASN A 191 11.97 22.13 17.80
C ASN A 191 12.24 21.66 16.36
N SER A 192 11.93 20.40 16.05
CA SER A 192 12.10 19.84 14.70
C SER A 192 10.91 20.15 13.78
N ALA A 193 11.13 20.08 12.47
CA ALA A 193 10.07 20.22 11.48
C ALA A 193 9.01 19.11 11.63
N GLU A 194 9.45 17.91 11.97
CA GLU A 194 8.61 16.74 12.22
C GLU A 194 7.69 16.98 13.43
N ALA A 195 8.21 17.52 14.54
CA ALA A 195 7.39 17.88 15.70
C ALA A 195 6.33 18.94 15.34
N ALA A 196 6.69 19.93 14.53
CA ALA A 196 5.76 20.95 14.05
C ALA A 196 4.63 20.35 13.18
N ILE A 197 4.95 19.40 12.29
CA ILE A 197 3.98 18.67 11.46
C ILE A 197 3.07 17.78 12.31
N CYS A 198 3.61 17.06 13.29
CA CYS A 198 2.80 16.27 14.23
C CYS A 198 1.82 17.16 15.01
N ALA A 199 2.29 18.31 15.50
CA ALA A 199 1.46 19.25 16.26
C ALA A 199 0.38 19.92 15.40
N SER A 200 0.67 20.25 14.14
CA SER A 200 -0.32 20.80 13.21
C SER A 200 -1.40 19.76 12.87
N SER A 201 -0.99 18.53 12.57
CA SER A 201 -1.90 17.41 12.27
C SER A 201 -2.79 17.06 13.47
N ALA A 202 -2.24 17.04 14.68
CA ALA A 202 -3.00 16.80 15.91
C ALA A 202 -4.07 17.87 16.16
N ARG A 203 -3.79 19.14 15.83
CA ARG A 203 -4.77 20.23 15.93
C ARG A 203 -5.93 20.05 14.97
N VAL A 204 -5.63 19.68 13.72
CA VAL A 204 -6.66 19.37 12.71
C VAL A 204 -7.54 18.21 13.19
N TRP A 205 -6.93 17.13 13.68
CA TRP A 205 -7.67 15.98 14.20
C TRP A 205 -8.56 16.33 15.39
N ALA A 206 -8.03 17.10 16.35
CA ALA A 206 -8.79 17.57 17.50
C ALA A 206 -10.01 18.41 17.07
N ASP A 207 -9.87 19.21 16.02
CA ASP A 207 -10.97 19.99 15.47
C ASP A 207 -12.04 19.12 14.81
N ILE A 208 -11.62 18.14 14.00
CA ILE A 208 -12.52 17.14 13.40
C ILE A 208 -13.30 16.41 14.49
N CYS A 209 -12.64 15.91 15.54
CA CYS A 209 -13.30 15.21 16.64
C CYS A 209 -14.32 16.10 17.37
N ARG A 210 -14.01 17.39 17.59
CA ARG A 210 -14.96 18.34 18.18
C ARG A 210 -16.19 18.54 17.30
N ARG A 211 -16.00 18.75 15.99
CA ARG A 211 -17.10 18.94 15.03
C ARG A 211 -17.96 17.69 14.85
N ALA A 212 -17.36 16.50 14.92
CA ALA A 212 -18.07 15.23 14.82
C ALA A 212 -18.88 14.86 16.08
N GLY A 213 -18.95 15.73 17.10
CA GLY A 213 -19.69 15.47 18.33
C GLY A 213 -19.11 14.31 19.16
N ALA A 214 -17.85 13.93 18.92
CA ALA A 214 -17.19 12.85 19.65
C ALA A 214 -16.97 13.29 21.11
N ARG A 215 -17.97 13.06 21.97
CA ARG A 215 -17.82 13.15 23.41
C ARG A 215 -16.65 12.24 23.79
N ARG A 216 -15.58 12.83 24.32
CA ARG A 216 -14.49 12.09 24.96
C ARG A 216 -15.12 11.14 25.98
N ARG A 217 -15.28 9.86 25.66
CA ARG A 217 -15.42 8.82 26.68
C ARG A 217 -14.05 8.74 27.35
N ARG A 218 -13.85 9.56 28.38
CA ARG A 218 -12.80 9.30 29.37
C ARG A 218 -13.18 7.99 30.03
N SER A 219 -12.57 6.89 29.61
CA SER A 219 -12.51 5.71 30.45
C SER A 219 -11.71 6.12 31.70
N PRO A 220 -12.26 5.99 32.91
CA PRO A 220 -11.43 6.12 34.10
C PRO A 220 -10.51 4.90 34.09
N CYS A 221 -9.20 5.13 33.93
CA CYS A 221 -8.22 4.17 34.42
C CYS A 221 -8.57 3.94 35.90
N ARG A 222 -9.07 2.74 36.21
CA ARG A 222 -9.18 2.27 37.59
C ARG A 222 -7.76 1.97 38.10
N PRO A 223 -7.53 2.17 39.41
CA PRO A 223 -6.21 2.15 40.03
C PRO A 223 -5.49 0.81 39.87
#